data_AF-A0A6A5S5T6-F1
#
_entry.id   AF-A0A6A5S5T6-F1
#
_cell.length_a   1.000
_cell.length_b   1.000
_cell.length_c   1.000
_cell.angle_alpha   90.00
_cell.angle_beta   90.00
_cell.angle_gamma   90.00
#
_symmetry.space_group_name_H-M   'P 1'
#
loop_
_entity.id
_entity.type
_entity.pdbx_description
1 polymer ?
#
loop_
_entity_poly.entity_id
_entity_poly.type
_entity_poly.pdbx_seq_one_letter_code
_entity_poly.pdbx_strand_id
1 'polypeptide(L)'
;MTTDSGHETTLPDEVIALLELGPERSDDVNASLKTLLNKFTTSPRSEPVGEALQVLGTAVGRQKAWQECFREAGLLEYVLHNLGDVSIPFALRKQYLRIIGNCVADNDINREVATKDISKLVDCLPSDDLTPIALAVLFNLCNEFDPAKAAAAVIRLDFTLSGYLAGHRIPDAALDYATELLSWTTEKLTAAQFNDDVSLDTFSDLVKVTLNYDEDHYHEYVAILVHYLQDPEFQAKAATQGMLGDMVTLMLDFESRLTAAEVEAVFEELAISKSPEKKTPDSTSVILAAQLIGNISAISATDTFAQRFNVRSQVIETIRAKLNASPSPCTICACVMLGNLAMSDEVCTDMVRIMELHLPLARILASSSKPALLYAAAGFMRHLAFPEANRALLADAGLLQTCMALLKQTDAAVRGESAAIIGKLVTSNLHNIIKVVCEKVGETVIPDAHPIVGVEASSESTILHQIVDQALVPAGPLPSTAMKNPTIELSRSIVTILRFLGRPSAEDNVDAIREQMLDVPLIARPLAKLVRQRFYADARSEGLLGLGLIAQTPNGAKLVLDEVSEDDGLLDAIREFAEGKDGGAGQQVVSSSGRDYQNAVVLLQAMQNNWVSSYENQP
;
A
#
# COMPACT_ATOMS: atom_id res chain seq x y z
N MET A 1 -4.44 22.13 87.05
CA MET A 1 -4.82 23.29 86.22
C MET A 1 -3.53 23.99 85.86
N THR A 2 -3.08 24.11 84.63
CA THR A 2 -3.56 23.72 83.29
C THR A 2 -2.32 24.03 82.46
N THR A 3 -1.58 23.01 82.03
CA THR A 3 -0.45 23.21 81.11
C THR A 3 -1.04 23.61 79.77
N ASP A 4 -0.82 24.85 79.39
CA ASP A 4 -1.17 25.42 78.09
C ASP A 4 -0.25 24.77 77.05
N SER A 5 -0.65 23.60 76.55
CA SER A 5 -0.03 22.97 75.40
C SER A 5 -0.52 23.71 74.17
N GLY A 6 0.18 24.79 73.81
CA GLY A 6 0.06 25.37 72.48
C GLY A 6 0.38 24.28 71.46
N HIS A 7 -0.65 23.71 70.85
CA HIS A 7 -0.49 22.90 69.65
C HIS A 7 0.11 23.82 68.59
N GLU A 8 1.42 23.71 68.32
CA GLU A 8 2.01 24.27 67.11
C GLU A 8 1.22 23.70 65.94
N THR A 9 0.46 24.57 65.27
CA THR A 9 -0.36 24.21 64.11
C THR A 9 0.58 23.69 63.04
N THR A 10 0.40 22.42 62.65
CA THR A 10 1.29 21.82 61.65
C THR A 10 0.94 22.34 60.26
N LEU A 11 1.89 22.28 59.32
CA LEU A 11 1.66 22.74 57.95
C LEU A 11 0.47 22.02 57.27
N PRO A 12 0.23 20.72 57.47
CA PRO A 12 -1.00 20.05 57.05
C PRO A 12 -2.27 20.63 57.68
N ASP A 13 -2.27 20.97 58.98
CA ASP A 13 -3.43 21.54 59.67
C ASP A 13 -3.81 22.90 59.07
N GLU A 14 -2.81 23.72 58.71
CA GLU A 14 -3.04 24.99 58.03
C GLU A 14 -3.67 24.82 56.64
N VAL A 15 -3.23 23.79 55.89
CA VAL A 15 -3.84 23.45 54.59
C VAL A 15 -5.28 23.01 54.77
N ILE A 16 -5.59 22.18 55.77
CA ILE A 16 -6.96 21.72 56.03
C ILE A 16 -7.86 22.92 56.36
N ALA A 17 -7.41 23.80 57.25
CA ALA A 17 -8.16 25.02 57.59
C ALA A 17 -8.39 25.94 56.38
N LEU A 18 -7.42 26.04 55.46
CA LEU A 18 -7.60 26.76 54.20
C LEU A 18 -8.68 26.11 53.32
N LEU A 19 -8.66 24.79 53.19
CA LEU A 19 -9.61 24.06 52.33
C LEU A 19 -11.05 24.16 52.84
N GLU A 20 -11.25 24.32 54.15
CA GLU A 20 -12.58 24.56 54.75
C GLU A 20 -13.20 25.91 54.32
N LEU A 21 -12.40 26.88 53.88
CA LEU A 21 -12.90 28.15 53.34
C LEU A 21 -13.65 27.98 52.01
N GLY A 22 -13.32 26.90 51.28
CA GLY A 22 -13.87 26.58 49.96
C GLY A 22 -13.31 27.45 48.83
N PRO A 23 -13.30 26.94 47.57
CA PRO A 23 -12.68 27.64 46.44
C PRO A 23 -13.48 28.85 45.93
N GLU A 24 -14.72 29.04 46.41
CA GLU A 24 -15.61 30.14 46.00
C GLU A 24 -15.19 31.50 46.57
N ARG A 25 -14.31 31.53 47.58
CA ARG A 25 -13.77 32.75 48.21
C ARG A 25 -12.40 33.11 47.62
N SER A 26 -12.34 33.30 46.31
CA SER A 26 -11.08 33.34 45.54
C SER A 26 -10.00 34.27 46.11
N ASP A 27 -10.33 35.48 46.55
CA ASP A 27 -9.33 36.48 46.98
C ASP A 27 -8.64 36.10 48.31
N ASP A 28 -9.41 35.73 49.33
CA ASP A 28 -8.89 35.33 50.66
C ASP A 28 -8.12 34.00 50.58
N VAL A 29 -8.64 33.08 49.76
CA VAL A 29 -8.03 31.77 49.49
C VAL A 29 -6.71 31.94 48.72
N ASN A 30 -6.68 32.78 47.69
CA ASN A 30 -5.46 33.07 46.93
C ASN A 30 -4.37 33.72 47.80
N ALA A 31 -4.73 34.65 48.68
CA ALA A 31 -3.79 35.25 49.62
C ALA A 31 -3.22 34.22 50.61
N SER A 32 -4.08 33.32 51.12
CA SER A 32 -3.69 32.25 52.03
C SER A 32 -2.80 31.21 51.35
N LEU A 33 -3.11 30.82 50.10
CA LEU A 33 -2.28 29.94 49.28
C LEU A 33 -0.90 30.55 49.00
N LYS A 34 -0.82 31.85 48.70
CA LYS A 34 0.47 32.55 48.54
C LYS A 34 1.30 32.55 49.82
N THR A 35 0.65 32.67 50.97
CA THR A 35 1.32 32.59 52.28
C THR A 35 1.86 31.19 52.54
N LEU A 36 1.08 30.14 52.25
CA LEU A 36 1.53 28.75 52.32
C LEU A 36 2.67 28.47 51.34
N LEU A 37 2.62 29.04 50.13
CA LEU A 37 3.68 28.89 49.13
C LEU A 37 5.03 29.43 49.64
N ASN A 38 5.02 30.58 50.30
CA ASN A 38 6.21 31.13 50.96
C ASN A 38 6.75 30.23 52.08
N LYS A 39 5.86 29.49 52.77
CA LYS A 39 6.28 28.49 53.76
C LYS A 39 6.89 27.26 53.07
N PHE A 40 6.34 26.79 51.95
CA PHE A 40 6.91 25.68 51.19
C PHE A 40 8.30 26.00 50.61
N THR A 41 8.57 27.25 50.23
CA THR A 41 9.88 27.66 49.70
C THR A 41 10.94 27.83 50.80
N THR A 42 10.54 28.16 52.02
CA THR A 42 11.46 28.43 53.14
C THR A 42 11.65 27.26 54.11
N SER A 43 10.71 26.31 54.12
CA SER A 43 10.77 25.13 54.99
C SER A 43 11.73 24.08 54.43
N PRO A 44 12.41 23.31 55.30
CA PRO A 44 13.17 22.14 54.85
C PRO A 44 12.23 21.15 54.17
N ARG A 45 12.73 20.51 53.10
CA ARG A 45 12.02 19.50 52.30
C ARG A 45 11.76 18.25 53.14
N SER A 46 10.69 18.29 53.91
CA SER A 46 10.38 17.40 55.03
C SER A 46 9.03 16.73 54.83
N GLU A 47 8.76 15.68 55.62
CA GLU A 47 7.51 14.93 55.59
C GLU A 47 6.25 15.82 55.74
N PRO A 48 6.19 16.82 56.65
CA PRO A 48 5.02 17.72 56.76
C PRO A 48 4.72 18.52 55.49
N VAL A 49 5.75 18.90 54.71
CA VAL A 49 5.56 19.57 53.42
C VAL A 49 4.94 18.60 52.40
N GLY A 50 5.40 17.34 52.41
CA GLY A 50 4.83 16.29 51.58
C GLY A 50 3.36 16.02 51.90
N GLU A 51 3.01 15.90 53.18
CA GLU A 51 1.62 15.71 53.63
C GLU A 51 0.72 16.89 53.24
N ALA A 52 1.18 18.12 53.46
CA ALA A 52 0.45 19.33 53.07
C ALA A 52 0.14 19.36 51.56
N LEU A 53 1.12 19.04 50.71
CA LEU A 53 0.92 18.96 49.26
C LEU A 53 0.04 17.79 48.84
N GLN A 54 0.09 16.67 49.55
CA GLN A 54 -0.82 15.54 49.33
C GLN A 54 -2.27 15.94 49.59
N VAL A 55 -2.53 16.70 50.66
CA VAL A 55 -3.86 17.22 51.00
C VAL A 55 -4.34 18.18 49.90
N LEU A 56 -3.50 19.12 49.46
CA LEU A 56 -3.81 20.03 48.35
C LEU A 56 -4.10 19.27 47.05
N GLY A 57 -3.26 18.31 46.68
CA GLY A 57 -3.43 17.48 45.49
C GLY A 57 -4.72 16.66 45.54
N THR A 58 -5.13 16.21 46.73
CA THR A 58 -6.40 15.50 46.93
C THR A 58 -7.61 16.42 46.81
N ALA A 59 -7.51 17.65 47.32
CA ALA A 59 -8.58 18.65 47.22
C ALA A 59 -8.88 19.03 45.77
N VAL A 60 -7.86 19.35 44.96
CA VAL A 60 -8.07 19.71 43.55
C VAL A 60 -8.61 18.54 42.71
N GLY A 61 -8.21 17.31 43.02
CA GLY A 61 -8.77 16.12 42.37
C GLY A 61 -10.24 15.86 42.73
N ARG A 62 -10.70 16.29 43.91
CA ARG A 62 -12.10 16.15 44.35
C ARG A 62 -13.00 17.28 43.87
N GLN A 63 -12.47 18.50 43.76
CA GLN A 63 -13.25 19.68 43.41
C GLN A 63 -12.46 20.56 42.43
N LYS A 64 -12.84 20.48 41.15
CA LYS A 64 -12.17 21.17 40.03
C LYS A 64 -12.07 22.70 40.20
N ALA A 65 -12.94 23.32 40.99
CA ALA A 65 -12.86 24.77 41.26
C ALA A 65 -11.53 25.21 41.89
N TRP A 66 -10.79 24.31 42.56
CA TRP A 66 -9.45 24.60 43.07
C TRP A 66 -8.39 24.80 41.98
N GLN A 67 -8.64 24.33 40.76
CA GLN A 67 -7.70 24.44 39.64
C GLN A 67 -7.36 25.91 39.31
N GLU A 68 -8.35 26.79 39.39
CA GLU A 68 -8.17 28.24 39.17
C GLU A 68 -7.40 28.90 40.31
N CYS A 69 -7.79 28.66 41.57
CA CYS A 69 -7.08 29.19 42.73
C CYS A 69 -5.60 28.74 42.75
N PHE A 70 -5.33 27.48 42.41
CA PHE A 70 -3.96 26.95 42.39
C PHE A 70 -3.12 27.59 41.27
N ARG A 71 -3.73 27.91 40.13
CA ARG A 71 -3.07 28.65 39.04
C ARG A 71 -2.78 30.09 39.48
N GLU A 72 -3.79 30.83 39.94
CA GLU A 72 -3.67 32.26 40.27
C GLU A 72 -2.77 32.53 41.49
N ALA A 73 -2.74 31.60 42.45
CA ALA A 73 -1.85 31.68 43.60
C ALA A 73 -0.39 31.32 43.27
N GLY A 74 -0.11 30.78 42.08
CA GLY A 74 1.23 30.34 41.67
C GLY A 74 1.63 28.96 42.19
N LEU A 75 0.70 28.18 42.75
CA LEU A 75 0.99 26.83 43.24
C LEU A 75 1.30 25.88 42.08
N LEU A 76 0.55 25.94 40.97
CA LEU A 76 0.81 25.13 39.78
C LEU A 76 2.21 25.45 39.20
N GLU A 77 2.55 26.73 39.09
CA GLU A 77 3.87 27.18 38.62
C GLU A 77 4.99 26.69 39.55
N TYR A 78 4.80 26.78 40.87
CA TYR A 78 5.77 26.30 41.85
C TYR A 78 6.05 24.80 41.70
N VAL A 79 5.01 23.95 41.60
CA VAL A 79 5.22 22.50 41.48
C VAL A 79 5.85 22.12 40.14
N LEU A 80 5.50 22.79 39.03
CA LEU A 80 6.12 22.60 37.71
C LEU A 80 7.59 23.04 37.71
N HIS A 81 7.90 24.17 38.34
CA HIS A 81 9.25 24.70 38.42
C HIS A 81 10.18 23.75 39.20
N ASN A 82 9.71 23.25 40.34
CA ASN A 82 10.53 22.42 41.24
C ASN A 82 10.57 20.95 40.84
N LEU A 83 9.71 20.46 39.94
CA LEU A 83 9.67 19.05 39.56
C LEU A 83 11.01 18.53 39.01
N GLY A 84 11.70 19.35 38.21
CA GLY A 84 12.99 19.00 37.58
C GLY A 84 14.21 19.10 38.50
N ASP A 85 14.04 19.54 39.74
CA ASP A 85 15.16 19.65 40.68
C ASP A 85 15.49 18.27 41.29
N VAL A 86 16.64 17.72 40.89
CA VAL A 86 17.15 16.42 41.36
C VAL A 86 17.35 16.34 42.87
N SER A 87 17.48 17.48 43.56
CA SER A 87 17.61 17.52 45.01
C SER A 87 16.26 17.41 45.74
N ILE A 88 15.13 17.40 45.02
CA ILE A 88 13.80 17.20 45.59
C ILE A 88 13.63 15.71 45.93
N PRO A 89 13.23 15.36 47.17
CA PRO A 89 12.96 13.98 47.56
C PRO A 89 11.89 13.34 46.69
N PHE A 90 12.06 12.05 46.44
CA PHE A 90 11.13 11.23 45.64
C PHE A 90 9.66 11.41 46.07
N ALA A 91 9.40 11.29 47.39
CA ALA A 91 8.05 11.40 47.95
C ALA A 91 7.39 12.76 47.64
N LEU A 92 8.18 13.82 47.52
CA LEU A 92 7.72 15.16 47.23
C LEU A 92 7.41 15.34 45.73
N ARG A 93 8.24 14.80 44.83
CA ARG A 93 7.96 14.79 43.38
C ARG A 93 6.67 14.05 43.05
N LYS A 94 6.38 12.97 43.77
CA LYS A 94 5.11 12.25 43.66
C LYS A 94 3.90 13.17 43.95
N GLN A 95 3.99 14.03 44.97
CA GLN A 95 2.92 14.98 45.27
C GLN A 95 2.86 16.13 44.27
N TYR A 96 4.00 16.58 43.74
CA TYR A 96 4.03 17.55 42.64
C TYR A 96 3.30 17.03 41.40
N LEU A 97 3.63 15.81 40.95
CA LEU A 97 2.94 15.15 39.83
C LEU A 97 1.44 15.01 40.09
N ARG A 98 1.04 14.63 41.31
CA ARG A 98 -0.38 14.53 41.70
C ARG A 98 -1.11 15.87 41.55
N ILE A 99 -0.51 16.96 42.05
CA ILE A 99 -1.09 18.30 41.91
C ILE A 99 -1.17 18.69 40.44
N ILE A 100 -0.10 18.52 39.67
CA ILE A 100 -0.06 18.86 38.23
C ILE A 100 -1.15 18.09 37.49
N GLY A 101 -1.20 16.77 37.62
CA GLY A 101 -2.16 15.90 36.93
C GLY A 101 -3.61 16.26 37.21
N ASN A 102 -3.94 16.58 38.46
CA ASN A 102 -5.28 17.01 38.84
C ASN A 102 -5.58 18.47 38.42
N CYS A 103 -4.57 19.33 38.35
CA CYS A 103 -4.72 20.71 37.86
C CYS A 103 -4.99 20.77 36.35
N VAL A 104 -4.40 19.87 35.56
CA VAL A 104 -4.53 19.87 34.09
C VAL A 104 -5.70 19.02 33.59
N ALA A 105 -6.28 18.16 34.43
CA ALA A 105 -7.42 17.32 34.07
C ALA A 105 -8.62 18.18 33.62
N ASP A 106 -8.99 18.04 32.34
CA ASP A 106 -10.07 18.76 31.65
C ASP A 106 -9.99 20.29 31.78
N ASN A 107 -8.77 20.85 31.78
CA ASN A 107 -8.56 22.29 31.96
C ASN A 107 -7.48 22.82 30.99
N ASP A 108 -7.90 23.28 29.83
CA ASP A 108 -7.00 23.72 28.75
C ASP A 108 -6.12 24.92 29.12
N ILE A 109 -6.60 25.82 29.99
CA ILE A 109 -5.78 26.95 30.48
C ILE A 109 -4.60 26.42 31.29
N ASN A 110 -4.85 25.47 32.19
CA ASN A 110 -3.79 24.85 32.99
C ASN A 110 -2.91 23.93 32.14
N ARG A 111 -3.47 23.23 31.15
CA ARG A 111 -2.70 22.44 30.17
C ARG A 111 -1.74 23.33 29.39
N GLU A 112 -2.16 24.51 28.93
CA GLU A 112 -1.32 25.48 28.23
C GLU A 112 -0.12 25.91 29.09
N VAL A 113 -0.33 26.15 30.39
CA VAL A 113 0.74 26.47 31.33
C VAL A 113 1.70 25.29 31.48
N ALA A 114 1.19 24.09 31.79
CA ALA A 114 2.01 22.90 32.05
C ALA A 114 2.75 22.39 30.81
N THR A 115 2.21 22.60 29.60
CA THR A 115 2.83 22.16 28.33
C THR A 115 4.21 22.76 28.12
N LYS A 116 4.47 23.97 28.63
CA LYS A 116 5.78 24.65 28.53
C LYS A 116 6.90 23.89 29.24
N ASP A 117 6.53 23.06 30.22
CA ASP A 117 7.44 22.29 31.08
C ASP A 117 7.31 20.78 30.84
N ILE A 118 6.76 20.35 29.70
CA ILE A 118 6.50 18.94 29.39
C ILE A 118 7.77 18.06 29.48
N SER A 119 8.95 18.59 29.14
CA SER A 119 10.21 17.86 29.29
C SER A 119 10.51 17.44 30.73
N LYS A 120 10.15 18.27 31.72
CA LYS A 120 10.35 17.94 33.15
C LYS A 120 9.44 16.79 33.61
N LEU A 121 8.27 16.64 32.99
CA LEU A 121 7.38 15.50 33.22
C LEU A 121 8.01 14.22 32.64
N VAL A 122 8.60 14.31 31.45
CA VAL A 122 9.34 13.20 30.81
C VAL A 122 10.57 12.80 31.61
N ASP A 123 11.29 13.75 32.21
CA ASP A 123 12.44 13.49 33.09
C ASP A 123 12.08 12.68 34.36
N CYS A 124 10.79 12.52 34.66
CA CYS A 124 10.32 11.65 35.75
C CYS A 124 10.15 10.18 35.33
N LEU A 125 10.05 9.89 34.02
CA LEU A 125 9.85 8.53 33.52
C LEU A 125 10.97 7.54 33.87
N PRO A 126 12.27 7.92 33.98
CA PRO A 126 13.33 6.98 34.34
C PRO A 126 13.17 6.30 35.71
N SER A 127 12.28 6.80 36.58
CA SER A 127 12.07 6.28 37.92
C SER A 127 10.83 5.38 37.96
N ASP A 128 11.02 4.08 38.19
CA ASP A 128 9.95 3.07 38.18
C ASP A 128 8.73 3.45 39.06
N ASP A 129 8.97 4.06 40.22
CA ASP A 129 7.89 4.49 41.12
C ASP A 129 7.16 5.77 40.67
N LEU A 130 7.76 6.61 39.81
CA LEU A 130 7.13 7.81 39.24
C LEU A 130 6.52 7.54 37.86
N THR A 131 7.04 6.57 37.10
CA THR A 131 6.63 6.29 35.71
C THR A 131 5.11 6.21 35.54
N PRO A 132 4.35 5.44 36.36
CA PRO A 132 2.89 5.37 36.20
C PRO A 132 2.20 6.73 36.37
N ILE A 133 2.69 7.52 37.33
CA ILE A 133 2.10 8.80 37.69
C ILE A 133 2.45 9.84 36.63
N ALA A 134 3.71 9.86 36.16
CA ALA A 134 4.15 10.74 35.10
C ALA A 134 3.41 10.46 33.79
N LEU A 135 3.21 9.19 33.41
CA LEU A 135 2.41 8.80 32.24
C LEU A 135 0.96 9.25 32.38
N ALA A 136 0.32 9.06 33.54
CA ALA A 136 -1.05 9.54 33.76
C ALA A 136 -1.16 11.07 33.67
N VAL A 137 -0.14 11.82 34.16
CA VAL A 137 -0.10 13.28 34.04
C VAL A 137 0.07 13.71 32.58
N LEU A 138 0.99 13.08 31.84
CA LEU A 138 1.20 13.32 30.41
C LEU A 138 -0.07 13.00 29.61
N PHE A 139 -0.76 11.90 29.93
CA PHE A 139 -2.04 11.55 29.33
C PHE A 139 -3.07 12.65 29.56
N ASN A 140 -3.27 13.09 30.80
CA ASN A 140 -4.22 14.18 31.10
C ASN A 140 -3.86 15.49 30.40
N LEU A 141 -2.57 15.75 30.19
CA LEU A 141 -2.06 16.92 29.50
C LEU A 141 -2.37 16.86 27.99
N CYS A 142 -2.21 15.70 27.35
CA CYS A 142 -2.38 15.49 25.92
C CYS A 142 -3.81 15.14 25.49
N ASN A 143 -4.62 14.55 26.39
CA ASN A 143 -5.95 14.04 26.05
C ASN A 143 -6.86 15.17 25.53
N GLU A 144 -7.35 14.99 24.30
CA GLU A 144 -8.15 15.98 23.55
C GLU A 144 -7.53 17.39 23.45
N PHE A 145 -6.22 17.53 23.66
CA PHE A 145 -5.54 18.84 23.67
C PHE A 145 -4.34 18.87 22.71
N ASP A 146 -4.60 19.32 21.49
CA ASP A 146 -3.63 19.34 20.39
C ASP A 146 -2.30 20.07 20.69
N PRO A 147 -2.27 21.22 21.40
CA PRO A 147 -1.00 21.90 21.71
C PRO A 147 -0.04 21.03 22.52
N ALA A 148 -0.54 20.24 23.47
CA ALA A 148 0.29 19.32 24.24
C ALA A 148 0.76 18.12 23.42
N LYS A 149 -0.10 17.56 22.54
CA LYS A 149 0.28 16.50 21.60
C LYS A 149 1.42 16.97 20.67
N ALA A 150 1.32 18.19 20.16
CA ALA A 150 2.37 18.79 19.33
C ALA A 150 3.67 19.02 20.14
N ALA A 151 3.57 19.47 21.38
CA ALA A 151 4.74 19.61 22.26
C ALA A 151 5.42 18.26 22.57
N ALA A 152 4.62 17.21 22.78
CA ALA A 152 5.13 15.84 22.95
C ALA A 152 5.89 15.34 21.71
N ALA A 153 5.39 15.64 20.50
CA ALA A 153 6.07 15.33 19.25
C ALA A 153 7.39 16.11 19.08
N VAL A 154 7.43 17.38 19.48
CA VAL A 154 8.66 18.20 19.43
C VAL A 154 9.78 17.58 20.29
N ILE A 155 9.45 17.05 21.46
CA ILE A 155 10.44 16.44 22.36
C ILE A 155 10.71 14.95 22.08
N ARG A 156 10.15 14.38 21.00
CA ARG A 156 10.27 12.97 20.63
C ARG A 156 9.85 12.01 21.76
N LEU A 157 8.66 12.26 22.32
CA LEU A 157 8.09 11.36 23.33
C LEU A 157 7.90 9.93 22.78
N ASP A 158 7.63 9.78 21.48
CA ASP A 158 7.52 8.51 20.77
C ASP A 158 8.77 7.64 20.91
N PHE A 159 9.95 8.25 20.74
CA PHE A 159 11.24 7.57 20.91
C PHE A 159 11.46 7.15 22.37
N THR A 160 11.09 8.00 23.32
CA THR A 160 11.23 7.67 24.74
C THR A 160 10.32 6.51 25.12
N LEU A 161 9.05 6.53 24.71
CA LEU A 161 8.06 5.51 25.07
C LEU A 161 8.34 4.18 24.38
N SER A 162 8.70 4.18 23.09
CA SER A 162 9.05 2.95 22.36
C SER A 162 10.25 2.22 23.00
N GLY A 163 11.31 2.95 23.35
CA GLY A 163 12.45 2.35 24.05
C GLY A 163 12.09 1.82 25.44
N TYR A 164 11.15 2.45 26.14
CA TYR A 164 10.69 1.98 27.45
C TYR A 164 9.81 0.74 27.36
N LEU A 165 8.94 0.68 26.34
CA LEU A 165 8.16 -0.51 26.02
C LEU A 165 9.07 -1.68 25.65
N ALA A 166 10.02 -1.47 24.73
CA ALA A 166 10.99 -2.50 24.33
C ALA A 166 11.85 -2.97 25.52
N GLY A 167 12.17 -2.05 26.44
CA GLY A 167 12.88 -2.34 27.68
C GLY A 167 12.04 -2.91 28.82
N HIS A 168 10.73 -3.13 28.63
CA HIS A 168 9.79 -3.58 29.67
C HIS A 168 9.80 -2.71 30.94
N ARG A 169 9.94 -1.39 30.76
CA ARG A 169 10.04 -0.39 31.84
C ARG A 169 8.71 0.29 32.17
N ILE A 170 7.67 0.01 31.38
CA ILE A 170 6.33 0.52 31.61
C ILE A 170 5.55 -0.58 32.32
N PRO A 171 5.04 -0.35 33.54
CA PRO A 171 4.25 -1.34 34.24
C PRO A 171 2.85 -1.47 33.62
N ASP A 172 2.26 -2.66 33.72
CA ASP A 172 0.96 -3.02 33.11
C ASP A 172 -0.13 -1.97 33.38
N ALA A 173 -0.21 -1.47 34.61
CA ALA A 173 -1.20 -0.47 35.03
C ALA A 173 -1.06 0.91 34.34
N ALA A 174 -0.01 1.13 33.56
CA ALA A 174 0.25 2.36 32.82
C ALA A 174 0.45 2.14 31.32
N LEU A 175 0.25 0.91 30.81
CA LEU A 175 0.41 0.60 29.39
C LEU A 175 -0.58 1.40 28.53
N ASP A 176 -1.86 1.46 28.92
CA ASP A 176 -2.88 2.23 28.20
C ASP A 176 -2.44 3.69 27.98
N TYR A 177 -1.92 4.33 29.02
CA TYR A 177 -1.42 5.71 28.94
C TYR A 177 -0.24 5.82 27.97
N ALA A 178 0.71 4.89 28.03
CA ALA A 178 1.87 4.89 27.16
C ALA A 178 1.48 4.67 25.69
N THR A 179 0.57 3.74 25.41
CA THR A 179 0.11 3.41 24.07
C THR A 179 -0.65 4.58 23.43
N GLU A 180 -1.56 5.21 24.17
CA GLU A 180 -2.28 6.41 23.71
C GLU A 180 -1.34 7.59 23.46
N LEU A 181 -0.41 7.85 24.39
CA LEU A 181 0.59 8.91 24.22
C LEU A 181 1.49 8.67 23.02
N LEU A 182 1.91 7.42 22.79
CA LEU A 182 2.71 7.03 21.64
C LEU A 182 1.95 7.26 20.33
N SER A 183 0.68 6.86 20.28
CA SER A 183 -0.20 7.09 19.14
C SER A 183 -0.33 8.58 18.83
N TRP A 184 -0.75 9.39 19.81
CA TRP A 184 -0.93 10.83 19.63
C TRP A 184 0.35 11.57 19.29
N THR A 185 1.49 11.13 19.85
CA THR A 185 2.78 11.72 19.52
C THR A 185 3.16 11.43 18.08
N THR A 186 2.98 10.18 17.64
CA THR A 186 3.28 9.73 16.28
C THR A 186 2.44 10.49 15.24
N GLU A 187 1.14 10.68 15.50
CA GLU A 187 0.22 11.44 14.64
C GLU A 187 0.63 12.92 14.46
N LYS A 188 1.41 13.49 15.38
CA LYS A 188 1.84 14.89 15.36
C LYS A 188 3.29 15.08 14.88
N LEU A 189 3.98 14.01 14.50
CA LEU A 189 5.32 14.12 13.92
C LEU A 189 5.28 14.91 12.61
N THR A 190 6.27 15.77 12.42
CA THR A 190 6.48 16.47 11.15
C THR A 190 7.15 15.54 10.13
N ALA A 191 7.01 15.84 8.83
CA ALA A 191 7.69 15.08 7.78
C ALA A 191 9.22 14.99 8.01
N ALA A 192 9.84 16.06 8.51
CA ALA A 192 11.27 16.07 8.83
C ALA A 192 11.62 15.11 9.97
N GLN A 193 10.74 14.96 10.97
CA GLN A 193 10.94 14.03 12.08
C GLN A 193 10.69 12.58 11.64
N PHE A 194 9.66 12.30 10.83
CA PHE A 194 9.45 10.97 10.25
C PHE A 194 10.70 10.47 9.53
N ASN A 195 11.39 11.39 8.84
CA ASN A 195 12.56 11.08 8.04
C ASN A 195 13.89 11.33 8.75
N ASP A 196 13.96 11.32 10.08
CA ASP A 196 15.24 11.29 10.82
C ASP A 196 15.63 9.86 11.25
N ASP A 197 16.85 9.71 11.77
CA ASP A 197 17.35 8.40 12.22
C ASP A 197 16.67 7.94 13.53
N VAL A 198 16.18 8.89 14.34
CA VAL A 198 15.47 8.61 15.58
C VAL A 198 14.17 7.86 15.28
N SER A 199 13.45 8.21 14.21
CA SER A 199 12.24 7.50 13.77
C SER A 199 12.52 6.07 13.33
N LEU A 200 13.69 5.76 12.77
CA LEU A 200 14.08 4.38 12.46
C LEU A 200 14.31 3.57 13.73
N ASP A 201 14.95 4.15 14.74
CA ASP A 201 15.17 3.51 16.03
C ASP A 201 13.84 3.30 16.77
N THR A 202 12.98 4.32 16.84
CA THR A 202 11.60 4.23 17.36
C THR A 202 10.85 3.09 16.68
N PHE A 203 10.86 3.05 15.35
CA PHE A 203 10.16 2.02 14.58
C PHE A 203 10.74 0.62 14.86
N SER A 204 12.06 0.48 14.97
CA SER A 204 12.71 -0.80 15.31
C SER A 204 12.25 -1.31 16.68
N ASP A 205 12.20 -0.44 17.67
CA ASP A 205 11.75 -0.80 19.02
C ASP A 205 10.27 -1.15 19.03
N LEU A 206 9.43 -0.45 18.28
CA LEU A 206 8.02 -0.80 18.13
C LEU A 206 7.81 -2.15 17.44
N VAL A 207 8.56 -2.45 16.37
CA VAL A 207 8.47 -3.77 15.73
C VAL A 207 8.83 -4.88 16.73
N LYS A 208 9.87 -4.69 17.56
CA LYS A 208 10.22 -5.65 18.63
C LYS A 208 9.11 -5.78 19.66
N VAL A 209 8.53 -4.67 20.10
CA VAL A 209 7.41 -4.66 21.06
C VAL A 209 6.23 -5.44 20.50
N THR A 210 5.83 -5.16 19.25
CA THR A 210 4.71 -5.85 18.60
C THR A 210 4.99 -7.35 18.42
N LEU A 211 6.23 -7.73 18.09
CA LEU A 211 6.64 -9.14 17.97
C LEU A 211 6.76 -9.88 19.31
N ASN A 212 6.89 -9.16 20.43
CA ASN A 212 7.05 -9.76 21.77
C ASN A 212 5.72 -10.04 22.50
N TYR A 213 4.58 -9.85 21.83
CA TYR A 213 3.23 -10.26 22.24
C TYR A 213 2.67 -9.58 23.50
N ASP A 214 1.87 -8.52 23.29
CA ASP A 214 0.81 -8.06 24.21
C ASP A 214 -0.52 -8.12 23.43
N GLU A 215 -1.51 -8.89 23.92
CA GLU A 215 -2.80 -9.04 23.23
C GLU A 215 -3.65 -7.77 23.31
N ASP A 216 -3.53 -6.98 24.37
CA ASP A 216 -4.44 -5.86 24.65
C ASP A 216 -4.15 -4.63 23.76
N HIS A 217 -2.89 -4.44 23.35
CA HIS A 217 -2.43 -3.27 22.57
C HIS A 217 -1.90 -3.60 21.16
N TYR A 218 -2.07 -4.85 20.73
CA TYR A 218 -1.45 -5.34 19.49
C TYR A 218 -1.87 -4.51 18.26
N HIS A 219 -3.16 -4.21 18.14
CA HIS A 219 -3.70 -3.46 17.01
C HIS A 219 -3.23 -2.01 17.00
N GLU A 220 -3.10 -1.38 18.17
CA GLU A 220 -2.60 -0.02 18.35
C GLU A 220 -1.15 0.07 17.89
N TYR A 221 -0.29 -0.87 18.31
CA TYR A 221 1.10 -0.90 17.86
C TYR A 221 1.21 -1.12 16.34
N VAL A 222 0.39 -2.01 15.77
CA VAL A 222 0.36 -2.22 14.31
C VAL A 222 -0.14 -0.95 13.60
N ALA A 223 -1.13 -0.25 14.14
CA ALA A 223 -1.62 1.00 13.58
C ALA A 223 -0.54 2.09 13.55
N ILE A 224 0.25 2.21 14.62
CA ILE A 224 1.38 3.14 14.71
C ILE A 224 2.46 2.77 13.68
N LEU A 225 2.83 1.50 13.56
CA LEU A 225 3.78 1.03 12.55
C LEU A 225 3.27 1.32 11.12
N VAL A 226 1.99 1.05 10.85
CA VAL A 226 1.37 1.38 9.57
C VAL A 226 1.45 2.87 9.29
N HIS A 227 1.25 3.74 10.29
CA HIS A 227 1.33 5.19 10.13
C HIS A 227 2.72 5.64 9.67
N TYR A 228 3.80 5.11 10.26
CA TYR A 228 5.16 5.34 9.78
C TYR A 228 5.36 4.89 8.33
N LEU A 229 4.86 3.70 8.00
CA LEU A 229 5.03 3.12 6.67
C LEU A 229 4.19 3.79 5.58
N GLN A 230 3.32 4.76 5.89
CA GLN A 230 2.62 5.54 4.88
C GLN A 230 3.54 6.53 4.14
N ASP A 231 4.68 6.90 4.72
CA ASP A 231 5.64 7.82 4.12
C ASP A 231 6.63 7.10 3.17
N PRO A 232 6.71 7.46 1.87
CA PRO A 232 7.59 6.79 0.92
C PRO A 232 9.10 6.98 1.19
N GLU A 233 9.51 8.11 1.77
CA GLU A 233 10.92 8.32 2.13
C GLU A 233 11.30 7.42 3.31
N PHE A 234 10.40 7.29 4.29
CA PHE A 234 10.56 6.34 5.39
C PHE A 234 10.60 4.88 4.89
N GLN A 235 9.72 4.48 3.97
CA GLN A 235 9.76 3.16 3.34
C GLN A 235 11.14 2.84 2.73
N ALA A 236 11.74 3.81 2.03
CA ALA A 236 13.07 3.65 1.44
C ALA A 236 14.16 3.48 2.51
N LYS A 237 14.04 4.15 3.65
CA LYS A 237 14.97 3.98 4.79
C LYS A 237 14.79 2.63 5.49
N ALA A 238 13.55 2.20 5.69
CA ALA A 238 13.18 0.94 6.32
C ALA A 238 13.60 -0.30 5.50
N ALA A 239 13.98 -0.13 4.23
CA ALA A 239 14.51 -1.17 3.34
C ALA A 239 15.91 -1.68 3.75
N THR A 240 16.06 -2.18 4.97
CA THR A 240 17.26 -2.89 5.46
C THR A 240 16.93 -4.37 5.66
N GLN A 241 17.94 -5.25 5.58
CA GLN A 241 17.73 -6.71 5.66
C GLN A 241 17.07 -7.14 6.98
N GLY A 242 17.53 -6.59 8.11
CA GLY A 242 16.94 -6.88 9.43
C GLY A 242 15.51 -6.36 9.54
N MET A 243 15.32 -5.05 9.32
CA MET A 243 14.01 -4.41 9.47
C MET A 243 12.95 -5.04 8.55
N LEU A 244 13.27 -5.28 7.28
CA LEU A 244 12.33 -5.91 6.36
C LEU A 244 12.01 -7.35 6.77
N GLY A 245 12.99 -8.10 7.30
CA GLY A 245 12.77 -9.44 7.86
C GLY A 245 11.78 -9.42 9.02
N ASP A 246 11.95 -8.48 9.95
CA ASP A 246 11.07 -8.35 11.11
C ASP A 246 9.65 -7.90 10.70
N MET A 247 9.53 -6.95 9.77
CA MET A 247 8.24 -6.53 9.21
C MET A 247 7.51 -7.66 8.47
N VAL A 248 8.24 -8.48 7.70
CA VAL A 248 7.64 -9.65 7.03
C VAL A 248 7.17 -10.67 8.08
N THR A 249 7.94 -10.88 9.15
CA THR A 249 7.54 -11.76 10.25
C THR A 249 6.27 -11.24 10.93
N LEU A 250 6.22 -9.95 11.23
CA LEU A 250 5.04 -9.29 11.80
C LEU A 250 3.82 -9.41 10.89
N MET A 251 3.97 -9.18 9.59
CA MET A 251 2.90 -9.30 8.61
C MET A 251 2.31 -10.72 8.57
N LEU A 252 3.16 -11.74 8.61
CA LEU A 252 2.74 -13.13 8.61
C LEU A 252 2.06 -13.52 9.94
N ASP A 253 2.58 -13.05 11.07
CA ASP A 253 1.95 -13.21 12.38
C ASP A 253 0.56 -12.57 12.42
N PHE A 254 0.44 -11.33 11.93
CA PHE A 254 -0.83 -10.60 11.88
C PHE A 254 -1.87 -11.32 11.00
N GLU A 255 -1.49 -11.78 9.80
CA GLU A 255 -2.36 -12.56 8.93
C GLU A 255 -2.85 -13.85 9.61
N SER A 256 -1.98 -14.52 10.37
CA SER A 256 -2.32 -15.81 11.00
C SER A 256 -3.42 -15.71 12.07
N ARG A 257 -3.66 -14.50 12.59
CA ARG A 257 -4.69 -14.21 13.59
C ARG A 257 -6.06 -13.91 12.99
N LEU A 258 -6.12 -13.69 11.67
CA LEU A 258 -7.36 -13.35 10.99
C LEU A 258 -8.28 -14.55 10.91
N THR A 259 -9.57 -14.30 11.10
CA THR A 259 -10.61 -15.30 10.78
C THR A 259 -10.72 -15.48 9.27
N ALA A 260 -11.29 -16.60 8.82
CA ALA A 260 -11.52 -16.84 7.38
C ALA A 260 -12.36 -15.74 6.72
N ALA A 261 -13.33 -15.16 7.43
CA ALA A 261 -14.13 -14.04 6.92
C ALA A 261 -13.32 -12.76 6.77
N GLU A 262 -12.41 -12.48 7.71
CA GLU A 262 -11.51 -11.32 7.62
C GLU A 262 -10.48 -11.50 6.51
N VAL A 263 -9.92 -12.70 6.33
CA VAL A 263 -9.04 -13.01 5.20
C VAL A 263 -9.71 -12.65 3.86
N GLU A 264 -10.99 -12.97 3.72
CA GLU A 264 -11.74 -12.64 2.53
C GLU A 264 -11.98 -11.14 2.36
N ALA A 265 -12.33 -10.45 3.44
CA ALA A 265 -12.46 -9.00 3.42
C ALA A 265 -11.12 -8.28 3.12
N VAL A 266 -9.97 -8.85 3.54
CA VAL A 266 -8.64 -8.31 3.20
C VAL A 266 -8.36 -8.44 1.70
N PHE A 267 -8.70 -9.57 1.07
CA PHE A 267 -8.58 -9.71 -0.39
C PHE A 267 -9.43 -8.68 -1.13
N GLU A 268 -10.64 -8.43 -0.65
CA GLU A 268 -11.50 -7.38 -1.22
C GLU A 268 -10.91 -5.99 -1.00
N GLU A 269 -10.31 -5.70 0.15
CA GLU A 269 -9.66 -4.41 0.43
C GLU A 269 -8.41 -4.16 -0.41
N LEU A 270 -7.64 -5.21 -0.69
CA LEU A 270 -6.47 -5.15 -1.57
C LEU A 270 -6.83 -5.15 -3.07
N ALA A 271 -8.11 -5.33 -3.44
CA ALA A 271 -8.52 -5.33 -4.84
C ALA A 271 -8.39 -3.93 -5.46
N ILE A 272 -7.81 -3.88 -6.66
CA ILE A 272 -7.57 -2.63 -7.40
C ILE A 272 -8.88 -1.97 -7.82
N SER A 273 -9.81 -2.78 -8.33
CA SER A 273 -11.15 -2.32 -8.70
C SER A 273 -12.05 -2.41 -7.47
N LYS A 274 -12.34 -1.27 -6.84
CA LYS A 274 -13.33 -1.22 -5.75
C LYS A 274 -14.75 -1.21 -6.33
N SER A 275 -15.62 -2.10 -5.85
CA SER A 275 -17.05 -2.06 -6.20
C SER A 275 -17.68 -0.75 -5.69
N PRO A 276 -18.58 -0.11 -6.45
CA PRO A 276 -19.29 1.09 -6.01
C PRO A 276 -20.19 0.86 -4.78
N GLU A 277 -20.55 -0.40 -4.49
CA GLU A 277 -21.40 -0.76 -3.34
C GLU A 277 -20.59 -1.10 -2.07
N LYS A 278 -19.27 -0.87 -2.09
CA LYS A 278 -18.40 -1.31 -1.00
C LYS A 278 -18.64 -0.49 0.26
N LYS A 279 -19.12 -1.15 1.31
CA LYS A 279 -19.03 -0.62 2.67
C LYS A 279 -17.56 -0.56 3.05
N THR A 280 -17.14 0.54 3.67
CA THR A 280 -15.84 0.60 4.34
C THR A 280 -15.69 -0.63 5.24
N PRO A 281 -14.57 -1.34 5.21
CA PRO A 281 -14.38 -2.47 6.12
C PRO A 281 -14.52 -1.95 7.56
N ASP A 282 -15.50 -2.47 8.29
CA ASP A 282 -15.75 -2.04 9.68
C ASP A 282 -14.74 -2.68 10.66
N SER A 283 -13.99 -3.70 10.24
CA SER A 283 -12.98 -4.39 11.06
C SER A 283 -11.62 -3.71 11.00
N THR A 284 -11.14 -3.25 12.16
CA THR A 284 -9.78 -2.72 12.35
C THR A 284 -8.72 -3.72 11.87
N SER A 285 -8.89 -5.02 12.16
CA SER A 285 -7.97 -6.07 11.71
C SER A 285 -7.85 -6.12 10.18
N VAL A 286 -8.98 -6.01 9.46
CA VAL A 286 -8.98 -6.01 8.00
C VAL A 286 -8.25 -4.80 7.43
N ILE A 287 -8.53 -3.61 7.98
CA ILE A 287 -7.88 -2.36 7.56
C ILE A 287 -6.37 -2.46 7.76
N LEU A 288 -5.94 -2.82 8.98
CA LEU A 288 -4.53 -2.90 9.33
C LEU A 288 -3.79 -3.98 8.53
N ALA A 289 -4.38 -5.16 8.32
CA ALA A 289 -3.78 -6.19 7.48
C ALA A 289 -3.57 -5.71 6.04
N ALA A 290 -4.58 -5.09 5.44
CA ALA A 290 -4.48 -4.56 4.07
C ALA A 290 -3.42 -3.46 3.96
N GLN A 291 -3.38 -2.53 4.94
CA GLN A 291 -2.37 -1.47 4.98
C GLN A 291 -0.96 -2.02 5.20
N LEU A 292 -0.77 -2.99 6.10
CA LEU A 292 0.52 -3.61 6.36
C LEU A 292 1.05 -4.34 5.12
N ILE A 293 0.21 -5.17 4.49
CA ILE A 293 0.54 -5.87 3.24
C ILE A 293 0.87 -4.87 2.13
N GLY A 294 0.05 -3.84 1.95
CA GLY A 294 0.25 -2.82 0.93
C GLY A 294 1.55 -2.03 1.12
N ASN A 295 1.81 -1.57 2.34
CA ASN A 295 2.99 -0.77 2.66
C ASN A 295 4.29 -1.58 2.59
N ILE A 296 4.32 -2.81 3.11
CA ILE A 296 5.50 -3.69 2.98
C ILE A 296 5.76 -4.02 1.51
N SER A 297 4.70 -4.21 0.72
CA SER A 297 4.85 -4.37 -0.73
C SER A 297 5.44 -3.13 -1.39
N ALA A 298 5.02 -1.93 -0.97
CA ALA A 298 5.48 -0.65 -1.51
C ALA A 298 6.99 -0.40 -1.26
N ILE A 299 7.55 -0.90 -0.16
CA ILE A 299 9.00 -0.87 0.10
C ILE A 299 9.78 -1.47 -1.09
N SER A 300 9.25 -2.54 -1.70
CA SER A 300 9.91 -3.19 -2.83
C SER A 300 9.94 -2.39 -4.13
N ALA A 301 9.15 -1.33 -4.23
CA ALA A 301 9.15 -0.42 -5.36
C ALA A 301 10.23 0.69 -5.24
N THR A 302 10.94 0.76 -4.12
CA THR A 302 11.98 1.79 -3.88
C THR A 302 13.32 1.43 -4.53
N ASP A 303 14.07 2.44 -4.97
CA ASP A 303 15.42 2.24 -5.50
C ASP A 303 16.36 1.62 -4.46
N THR A 304 16.20 1.98 -3.19
CA THR A 304 16.99 1.42 -2.07
C THR A 304 16.78 -0.09 -1.95
N PHE A 305 15.54 -0.56 -2.12
CA PHE A 305 15.27 -2.00 -2.12
C PHE A 305 15.97 -2.69 -3.30
N ALA A 306 15.84 -2.16 -4.52
CA ALA A 306 16.50 -2.73 -5.70
C ALA A 306 18.03 -2.80 -5.57
N GLN A 307 18.65 -1.87 -4.83
CA GLN A 307 20.09 -1.85 -4.58
C GLN A 307 20.54 -2.84 -3.48
N ARG A 308 19.69 -3.14 -2.50
CA ARG A 308 20.06 -3.90 -1.29
C ARG A 308 19.60 -5.35 -1.31
N PHE A 309 18.63 -5.70 -2.15
CA PHE A 309 18.03 -7.03 -2.18
C PHE A 309 18.18 -7.66 -3.56
N ASN A 310 18.29 -8.98 -3.56
CA ASN A 310 18.19 -9.80 -4.77
C ASN A 310 17.39 -11.07 -4.43
N VAL A 311 17.19 -11.91 -5.44
CA VAL A 311 16.40 -13.15 -5.32
C VAL A 311 16.95 -14.19 -4.33
N ARG A 312 18.19 -14.01 -3.83
CA ARG A 312 18.87 -14.87 -2.84
C ARG A 312 18.91 -14.24 -1.44
N SER A 313 18.36 -13.04 -1.24
CA SER A 313 18.26 -12.45 0.10
C SER A 313 17.38 -13.32 1.00
N GLN A 314 17.78 -13.52 2.26
CA GLN A 314 17.07 -14.40 3.21
C GLN A 314 15.58 -14.06 3.37
N VAL A 315 15.25 -12.77 3.52
CA VAL A 315 13.86 -12.31 3.64
C VAL A 315 13.03 -12.61 2.38
N ILE A 316 13.68 -12.57 1.21
CA ILE A 316 13.04 -12.89 -0.06
C ILE A 316 12.77 -14.39 -0.18
N GLU A 317 13.59 -15.24 0.43
CA GLU A 317 13.31 -16.67 0.51
C GLU A 317 12.07 -16.98 1.35
N THR A 318 11.91 -16.30 2.49
CA THR A 318 10.70 -16.39 3.34
C THR A 318 9.45 -15.99 2.55
N ILE A 319 9.52 -14.87 1.83
CA ILE A 319 8.43 -14.40 0.99
C ILE A 319 8.14 -15.37 -0.17
N ARG A 320 9.17 -15.89 -0.83
CA ARG A 320 9.02 -16.89 -1.91
C ARG A 320 8.31 -18.16 -1.44
N ALA A 321 8.52 -18.58 -0.19
CA ALA A 321 7.83 -19.76 0.36
C ALA A 321 6.29 -19.61 0.32
N LYS A 322 5.77 -18.37 0.38
CA LYS A 322 4.32 -18.11 0.30
C LYS A 322 3.72 -18.47 -1.07
N LEU A 323 4.49 -18.44 -2.15
CA LEU A 323 4.00 -18.86 -3.48
C LEU A 323 3.69 -20.37 -3.55
N ASN A 324 4.33 -21.17 -2.70
CA ASN A 324 4.14 -22.63 -2.65
C ASN A 324 3.12 -23.07 -1.60
N ALA A 325 2.67 -22.15 -0.73
CA ALA A 325 1.66 -22.42 0.28
C ALA A 325 0.24 -22.22 -0.29
N SER A 326 -0.77 -22.50 0.54
CA SER A 326 -2.15 -22.12 0.24
C SER A 326 -2.25 -20.60 0.07
N PRO A 327 -2.88 -20.10 -1.01
CA PRO A 327 -2.99 -18.66 -1.25
C PRO A 327 -3.64 -17.91 -0.09
N SER A 328 -2.99 -16.83 0.33
CA SER A 328 -3.44 -15.91 1.39
C SER A 328 -3.15 -14.45 0.98
N PRO A 329 -3.71 -13.44 1.66
CA PRO A 329 -3.42 -12.04 1.37
C PRO A 329 -1.92 -11.71 1.26
N CYS A 330 -1.07 -12.25 2.14
CA CYS A 330 0.39 -12.08 2.08
C CYS A 330 1.04 -12.64 0.81
N THR A 331 0.35 -13.53 0.08
CA THR A 331 0.80 -14.00 -1.24
C THR A 331 0.80 -12.87 -2.27
N ILE A 332 -0.05 -11.84 -2.10
CA ILE A 332 -0.01 -10.62 -2.93
C ILE A 332 1.32 -9.90 -2.74
N CYS A 333 1.74 -9.71 -1.48
CA CYS A 333 3.05 -9.13 -1.17
C CYS A 333 4.19 -9.92 -1.82
N ALA A 334 4.11 -11.26 -1.78
CA ALA A 334 5.08 -12.11 -2.44
C ALA A 334 5.17 -11.89 -3.95
N CYS A 335 4.04 -11.84 -4.64
CA CYS A 335 4.00 -11.55 -6.06
C CYS A 335 4.57 -10.16 -6.39
N VAL A 336 4.23 -9.13 -5.60
CA VAL A 336 4.70 -7.76 -5.82
C VAL A 336 6.21 -7.65 -5.60
N MET A 337 6.72 -8.12 -4.46
CA MET A 337 8.14 -8.02 -4.12
C MET A 337 9.02 -8.79 -5.10
N LEU A 338 8.64 -10.02 -5.46
CA LEU A 338 9.39 -10.81 -6.43
C LEU A 338 9.27 -10.24 -7.85
N GLY A 339 8.10 -9.71 -8.22
CA GLY A 339 7.92 -8.99 -9.48
C GLY A 339 8.81 -7.77 -9.60
N ASN A 340 9.00 -7.02 -8.51
CA ASN A 340 9.90 -5.86 -8.47
C ASN A 340 11.39 -6.25 -8.41
N LEU A 341 11.74 -7.50 -8.09
CA LEU A 341 13.09 -8.02 -8.24
C LEU A 341 13.38 -8.56 -9.65
N ALA A 342 12.35 -8.79 -10.46
CA ALA A 342 12.45 -9.28 -11.83
C ALA A 342 12.87 -8.15 -12.80
N MET A 343 14.03 -7.53 -12.53
CA MET A 343 14.49 -6.27 -13.14
C MET A 343 15.39 -6.45 -14.38
N SER A 344 15.79 -7.68 -14.71
CA SER A 344 16.66 -7.96 -15.86
C SER A 344 16.32 -9.29 -16.50
N ASP A 345 16.72 -9.46 -17.76
CA ASP A 345 16.46 -10.69 -18.50
C ASP A 345 17.14 -11.90 -17.84
N GLU A 346 18.34 -11.70 -17.29
CA GLU A 346 19.09 -12.72 -16.56
C GLU A 346 18.35 -13.18 -15.31
N VAL A 347 17.89 -12.24 -14.47
CA VAL A 347 17.15 -12.58 -13.24
C VAL A 347 15.83 -13.27 -13.57
N CYS A 348 15.07 -12.76 -14.55
CA CYS A 348 13.83 -13.40 -15.00
C CYS A 348 14.08 -14.81 -15.57
N THR A 349 15.20 -15.02 -16.26
CA THR A 349 15.60 -16.34 -16.78
C THR A 349 15.93 -17.30 -15.64
N ASP A 350 16.69 -16.86 -14.63
CA ASP A 350 16.99 -17.65 -13.42
C ASP A 350 15.71 -18.01 -12.65
N MET A 351 14.78 -17.05 -12.50
CA MET A 351 13.49 -17.26 -11.86
C MET A 351 12.65 -18.34 -12.54
N VAL A 352 12.72 -18.45 -13.87
CA VAL A 352 11.99 -19.49 -14.63
C VAL A 352 12.74 -20.81 -14.64
N ARG A 353 14.03 -20.80 -14.96
CA ARG A 353 14.80 -22.02 -15.27
C ARG A 353 15.42 -22.69 -14.05
N ILE A 354 15.75 -21.93 -13.01
CA ILE A 354 16.42 -22.44 -11.81
C ILE A 354 15.43 -22.51 -10.65
N MET A 355 14.65 -21.45 -10.45
CA MET A 355 13.73 -21.34 -9.31
C MET A 355 12.32 -21.83 -9.64
N GLU A 356 12.02 -22.07 -10.92
CA GLU A 356 10.72 -22.56 -11.41
C GLU A 356 9.51 -21.75 -10.94
N LEU A 357 9.67 -20.44 -10.71
CA LEU A 357 8.61 -19.60 -10.11
C LEU A 357 7.36 -19.49 -10.99
N HIS A 358 7.48 -19.76 -12.28
CA HIS A 358 6.35 -19.82 -13.21
C HIS A 358 5.34 -20.92 -12.84
N LEU A 359 5.77 -22.04 -12.23
CA LEU A 359 4.89 -23.15 -11.85
C LEU A 359 3.89 -22.77 -10.73
N PRO A 360 4.33 -22.28 -9.54
CA PRO A 360 3.39 -21.85 -8.51
C PRO A 360 2.53 -20.66 -8.96
N LEU A 361 3.05 -19.74 -9.77
CA LEU A 361 2.25 -18.65 -10.33
C LEU A 361 1.15 -19.15 -11.27
N ALA A 362 1.46 -20.08 -12.17
CA ALA A 362 0.46 -20.70 -13.05
C ALA A 362 -0.65 -21.40 -12.23
N ARG A 363 -0.28 -22.07 -11.13
CA ARG A 363 -1.25 -22.67 -10.20
C ARG A 363 -2.18 -21.61 -9.59
N ILE A 364 -1.62 -20.53 -9.06
CA ILE A 364 -2.39 -19.43 -8.47
C ILE A 364 -3.37 -18.84 -9.50
N LEU A 365 -2.88 -18.58 -10.72
CA LEU A 365 -3.68 -18.01 -11.81
C LEU A 365 -4.80 -18.95 -12.29
N ALA A 366 -4.59 -20.27 -12.21
CA ALA A 366 -5.59 -21.26 -12.60
C ALA A 366 -6.64 -21.54 -11.52
N SER A 367 -6.31 -21.40 -10.24
CA SER A 367 -7.18 -21.84 -9.13
C SER A 367 -7.83 -20.71 -8.33
N SER A 368 -7.29 -19.49 -8.37
CA SER A 368 -7.81 -18.37 -7.58
C SER A 368 -8.96 -17.66 -8.28
N SER A 369 -9.90 -17.13 -7.49
CA SER A 369 -10.95 -16.20 -7.93
C SER A 369 -10.77 -14.80 -7.36
N LYS A 370 -9.69 -14.54 -6.61
CA LYS A 370 -9.46 -13.27 -5.91
C LYS A 370 -8.81 -12.26 -6.85
N PRO A 371 -9.47 -11.15 -7.23
CA PRO A 371 -8.96 -10.22 -8.24
C PRO A 371 -7.59 -9.61 -7.86
N ALA A 372 -7.40 -9.23 -6.60
CA ALA A 372 -6.14 -8.66 -6.11
C ALA A 372 -4.95 -9.60 -6.32
N LEU A 373 -5.14 -10.88 -5.97
CA LEU A 373 -4.10 -11.91 -6.12
C LEU A 373 -3.86 -12.27 -7.59
N LEU A 374 -4.92 -12.43 -8.38
CA LEU A 374 -4.80 -12.71 -9.81
C LEU A 374 -4.04 -11.60 -10.53
N TYR A 375 -4.34 -10.34 -10.20
CA TYR A 375 -3.64 -9.19 -10.78
C TYR A 375 -2.15 -9.19 -10.42
N ALA A 376 -1.82 -9.34 -9.14
CA ALA A 376 -0.42 -9.35 -8.69
C ALA A 376 0.37 -10.52 -9.29
N ALA A 377 -0.21 -11.73 -9.30
CA ALA A 377 0.42 -12.91 -9.88
C ALA A 377 0.59 -12.79 -11.41
N ALA A 378 -0.39 -12.22 -12.11
CA ALA A 378 -0.31 -11.99 -13.56
C ALA A 378 0.73 -10.92 -13.89
N GLY A 379 0.80 -9.84 -13.11
CA GLY A 379 1.83 -8.81 -13.24
C GLY A 379 3.24 -9.39 -13.08
N PHE A 380 3.45 -10.25 -12.07
CA PHE A 380 4.72 -10.94 -11.89
C PHE A 380 5.01 -11.92 -13.06
N MET A 381 4.04 -12.74 -13.45
CA MET A 381 4.19 -13.65 -14.60
C MET A 381 4.53 -12.89 -15.90
N ARG A 382 3.97 -11.70 -16.10
CA ARG A 382 4.31 -10.84 -17.24
C ARG A 382 5.77 -10.42 -17.24
N HIS A 383 6.36 -10.16 -16.07
CA HIS A 383 7.79 -9.84 -15.98
C HIS A 383 8.64 -11.04 -16.45
N LEU A 384 8.24 -12.26 -16.07
CA LEU A 384 8.91 -13.49 -16.50
C LEU A 384 8.82 -13.75 -18.01
N ALA A 385 7.82 -13.16 -18.70
CA ALA A 385 7.64 -13.26 -20.15
C ALA A 385 8.41 -12.21 -20.97
N PHE A 386 9.06 -11.23 -20.32
CA PHE A 386 9.91 -10.26 -21.04
C PHE A 386 11.09 -10.90 -21.77
N PRO A 387 11.90 -11.78 -21.14
CA PRO A 387 13.04 -12.40 -21.80
C PRO A 387 12.56 -13.37 -22.88
N GLU A 388 13.12 -13.24 -24.09
CA GLU A 388 12.77 -14.11 -25.22
C GLU A 388 13.02 -15.61 -24.90
N ALA A 389 14.08 -15.89 -24.14
CA ALA A 389 14.50 -17.22 -23.72
C ALA A 389 13.46 -17.94 -22.82
N ASN A 390 12.51 -17.20 -22.23
CA ASN A 390 11.45 -17.76 -21.39
C ASN A 390 10.16 -18.04 -22.16
N ARG A 391 9.88 -17.30 -23.24
CA ARG A 391 8.54 -17.26 -23.88
C ARG A 391 8.04 -18.64 -24.31
N ALA A 392 8.88 -19.44 -24.96
CA ALA A 392 8.51 -20.78 -25.41
C ALA A 392 8.25 -21.71 -24.20
N LEU A 393 9.14 -21.70 -23.20
CA LEU A 393 9.00 -22.49 -21.98
C LEU A 393 7.70 -22.16 -21.22
N LEU A 394 7.37 -20.87 -21.11
CA LEU A 394 6.13 -20.44 -20.45
C LEU A 394 4.88 -20.90 -21.20
N ALA A 395 4.88 -20.82 -22.54
CA ALA A 395 3.77 -21.34 -23.34
C ALA A 395 3.66 -22.87 -23.26
N ASP A 396 4.79 -23.59 -23.25
CA ASP A 396 4.84 -25.04 -23.06
C ASP A 396 4.33 -25.47 -21.67
N ALA A 397 4.53 -24.63 -20.66
CA ALA A 397 3.97 -24.82 -19.32
C ALA A 397 2.47 -24.50 -19.22
N GLY A 398 1.79 -24.20 -20.33
CA GLY A 398 0.34 -23.97 -20.39
C GLY A 398 -0.10 -22.54 -20.10
N LEU A 399 0.82 -21.56 -20.07
CA LEU A 399 0.48 -20.17 -19.73
C LEU A 399 -0.53 -19.54 -20.70
N LEU A 400 -0.51 -19.92 -21.99
CA LEU A 400 -1.49 -19.41 -22.97
C LEU A 400 -2.93 -19.80 -22.57
N GLN A 401 -3.14 -21.05 -22.16
CA GLN A 401 -4.43 -21.57 -21.71
C GLN A 401 -4.88 -20.89 -20.42
N THR A 402 -3.95 -20.70 -19.47
CA THR A 402 -4.20 -19.91 -18.26
C THR A 402 -4.63 -18.48 -18.59
N CYS A 403 -3.93 -17.80 -19.50
CA CYS A 403 -4.29 -16.46 -19.95
C CYS A 403 -5.69 -16.42 -20.58
N MET A 404 -6.07 -17.43 -21.37
CA MET A 404 -7.41 -17.49 -21.94
C MET A 404 -8.51 -17.65 -20.87
N ALA A 405 -8.24 -18.40 -19.80
CA ALA A 405 -9.15 -18.46 -18.66
C ALA A 405 -9.26 -17.12 -17.92
N LEU A 406 -8.13 -16.40 -17.75
CA LEU A 406 -8.10 -15.09 -17.10
C LEU A 406 -8.85 -14.00 -17.91
N LEU A 407 -8.85 -14.09 -19.24
CA LEU A 407 -9.59 -13.14 -20.10
C LEU A 407 -11.11 -13.21 -19.89
N LYS A 408 -11.61 -14.33 -19.36
CA LYS A 408 -13.04 -14.53 -19.02
C LYS A 408 -13.41 -14.02 -17.63
N GLN A 409 -12.46 -13.54 -16.83
CA GLN A 409 -12.73 -12.92 -15.52
C GLN A 409 -13.51 -11.61 -15.71
N THR A 410 -14.20 -11.16 -14.66
CA THR A 410 -14.98 -9.91 -14.70
C THR A 410 -14.11 -8.67 -14.49
N ASP A 411 -13.02 -8.79 -13.73
CA ASP A 411 -12.13 -7.67 -13.41
C ASP A 411 -11.31 -7.24 -14.63
N ALA A 412 -11.44 -5.98 -15.03
CA ALA A 412 -10.79 -5.43 -16.23
C ALA A 412 -9.25 -5.39 -16.11
N ALA A 413 -8.71 -5.22 -14.89
CA ALA A 413 -7.27 -5.17 -14.65
C ALA A 413 -6.64 -6.56 -14.83
N VAL A 414 -7.27 -7.61 -14.30
CA VAL A 414 -6.84 -9.01 -14.48
C VAL A 414 -6.86 -9.39 -15.96
N ARG A 415 -7.94 -9.08 -16.68
CA ARG A 415 -8.02 -9.30 -18.14
C ARG A 415 -6.91 -8.54 -18.87
N GLY A 416 -6.63 -7.32 -18.46
CA GLY A 416 -5.59 -6.46 -18.99
C GLY A 416 -4.19 -7.07 -18.87
N GLU A 417 -3.82 -7.55 -17.69
CA GLU A 417 -2.53 -8.23 -17.47
C GLU A 417 -2.44 -9.51 -18.31
N SER A 418 -3.52 -10.29 -18.38
CA SER A 418 -3.57 -11.49 -19.23
C SER A 418 -3.31 -11.17 -20.72
N ALA A 419 -4.00 -10.16 -21.25
CA ALA A 419 -3.80 -9.70 -22.62
C ALA A 419 -2.34 -9.24 -22.88
N ALA A 420 -1.75 -8.53 -21.92
CA ALA A 420 -0.37 -8.08 -22.02
C ALA A 420 0.64 -9.25 -21.97
N ILE A 421 0.38 -10.31 -21.18
CA ILE A 421 1.19 -11.53 -21.17
C ILE A 421 1.16 -12.18 -22.56
N ILE A 422 -0.03 -12.37 -23.15
CA ILE A 422 -0.18 -12.95 -24.50
C ILE A 422 0.66 -12.17 -25.51
N GLY A 423 0.56 -10.84 -25.51
CA GLY A 423 1.34 -9.98 -26.40
C GLY A 423 2.85 -10.19 -26.25
N LYS A 424 3.34 -10.38 -25.01
CA LYS A 424 4.76 -10.70 -24.77
C LYS A 424 5.14 -12.09 -25.25
N LEU A 425 4.30 -13.10 -25.02
CA LEU A 425 4.57 -14.48 -25.44
C LEU A 425 4.72 -14.62 -26.95
N VAL A 426 3.94 -13.88 -27.75
CA VAL A 426 4.00 -13.93 -29.22
C VAL A 426 5.06 -13.02 -29.84
N THR A 427 5.64 -12.09 -29.06
CA THR A 427 6.65 -11.16 -29.58
C THR A 427 7.90 -11.94 -30.01
N SER A 428 8.30 -11.80 -31.28
CA SER A 428 9.51 -12.43 -31.84
C SER A 428 9.64 -13.92 -31.53
N ASN A 429 8.54 -14.67 -31.47
CA ASN A 429 8.57 -16.08 -31.09
C ASN A 429 7.66 -16.92 -31.99
N LEU A 430 8.24 -17.55 -33.03
CA LEU A 430 7.49 -18.36 -33.99
C LEU A 430 6.79 -19.55 -33.32
N HIS A 431 7.45 -20.21 -32.37
CA HIS A 431 6.87 -21.36 -31.64
C HIS A 431 5.52 -20.99 -31.03
N ASN A 432 5.47 -19.89 -30.28
CA ASN A 432 4.24 -19.40 -29.65
C ASN A 432 3.24 -18.88 -30.67
N ILE A 433 3.68 -18.27 -31.76
CA ILE A 433 2.79 -17.84 -32.85
C ILE A 433 2.09 -19.06 -33.47
N ILE A 434 2.81 -20.15 -33.74
CA ILE A 434 2.24 -21.40 -34.23
C ILE A 434 1.20 -21.93 -33.23
N LYS A 435 1.50 -21.94 -31.93
CA LYS A 435 0.52 -22.33 -30.91
C LYS A 435 -0.74 -21.47 -30.96
N VAL A 436 -0.59 -20.16 -31.08
CA VAL A 436 -1.73 -19.24 -31.08
C VAL A 436 -2.58 -19.40 -32.34
N VAL A 437 -1.95 -19.48 -33.51
CA VAL A 437 -2.65 -19.49 -34.80
C VAL A 437 -3.18 -20.88 -35.15
N CYS A 438 -2.39 -21.92 -34.89
CA CYS A 438 -2.59 -23.25 -35.46
C CYS A 438 -3.18 -24.28 -34.47
N GLU A 439 -2.83 -24.23 -33.18
CA GLU A 439 -3.33 -25.21 -32.20
C GLU A 439 -4.80 -24.96 -31.87
N LYS A 440 -5.60 -26.03 -31.84
CA LYS A 440 -6.99 -25.94 -31.40
C LYS A 440 -7.09 -25.97 -29.88
N VAL A 441 -8.10 -25.31 -29.36
CA VAL A 441 -8.40 -25.24 -27.94
C VAL A 441 -8.74 -26.64 -27.42
N GLY A 442 -7.88 -27.19 -26.56
CA GLY A 442 -8.05 -28.52 -25.96
C GLY A 442 -7.17 -29.62 -26.56
N GLU A 443 -6.35 -29.34 -27.59
CA GLU A 443 -5.38 -30.31 -28.13
C GLU A 443 -4.10 -30.44 -27.26
N THR A 444 -3.82 -29.47 -26.39
CA THR A 444 -2.66 -29.48 -25.50
C THR A 444 -2.96 -30.32 -24.25
N VAL A 445 -2.66 -31.63 -24.33
CA VAL A 445 -2.61 -32.51 -23.15
C VAL A 445 -1.26 -32.33 -22.45
N ILE A 446 -1.24 -31.60 -21.34
CA ILE A 446 -0.08 -31.59 -20.45
C ILE A 446 -0.23 -32.79 -19.49
N PRO A 447 0.75 -33.71 -19.37
CA PRO A 447 0.65 -34.89 -18.53
C PRO A 447 0.45 -34.63 -17.02
N ASP A 448 0.79 -33.42 -16.54
CA ASP A 448 0.76 -33.04 -15.11
C ASP A 448 -0.03 -31.74 -14.81
N ALA A 449 -0.74 -31.17 -15.79
CA ALA A 449 -1.51 -29.95 -15.54
C ALA A 449 -2.74 -30.23 -14.65
N HIS A 450 -2.91 -29.40 -13.62
CA HIS A 450 -4.14 -29.39 -12.84
C HIS A 450 -5.30 -29.00 -13.77
N PRO A 451 -6.48 -29.66 -13.66
CA PRO A 451 -7.60 -29.41 -14.55
C PRO A 451 -7.99 -27.92 -14.48
N ILE A 452 -7.88 -27.23 -15.61
CA ILE A 452 -8.35 -25.84 -15.75
C ILE A 452 -9.87 -25.88 -15.75
N VAL A 453 -10.50 -25.36 -14.70
CA VAL A 453 -11.96 -25.30 -14.58
C VAL A 453 -12.51 -24.30 -15.61
N GLY A 454 -13.47 -24.71 -16.44
CA GLY A 454 -14.18 -23.83 -17.38
C GLY A 454 -13.63 -23.75 -18.81
N VAL A 455 -12.76 -24.69 -19.21
CA VAL A 455 -12.39 -24.89 -20.62
C VAL A 455 -13.31 -25.95 -21.23
N GLU A 456 -14.41 -25.52 -21.86
CA GLU A 456 -15.13 -26.38 -22.79
C GLU A 456 -14.28 -26.53 -24.05
N ALA A 457 -13.87 -27.76 -24.37
CA ALA A 457 -13.13 -28.06 -25.60
C ALA A 457 -14.08 -27.86 -26.79
N SER A 458 -13.90 -26.75 -27.53
CA SER A 458 -14.53 -26.56 -28.83
C SER A 458 -13.58 -27.12 -29.90
N SER A 459 -14.00 -28.19 -30.59
CA SER A 459 -13.16 -29.00 -31.48
C SER A 459 -12.68 -28.29 -32.77
N GLU A 460 -13.02 -27.00 -32.97
CA GLU A 460 -12.67 -26.26 -34.19
C GLU A 460 -12.05 -24.87 -33.98
N SER A 461 -12.02 -24.32 -32.76
CA SER A 461 -11.54 -22.95 -32.50
C SER A 461 -10.06 -22.94 -32.06
N THR A 462 -9.24 -22.08 -32.65
CA THR A 462 -7.83 -21.87 -32.22
C THR A 462 -7.72 -20.81 -31.13
N ILE A 463 -6.57 -20.70 -30.47
CA ILE A 463 -6.35 -19.66 -29.45
C ILE A 463 -6.53 -18.26 -30.06
N LEU A 464 -6.10 -18.04 -31.32
CA LEU A 464 -6.29 -16.79 -32.03
C LEU A 464 -7.77 -16.41 -32.18
N HIS A 465 -8.65 -17.38 -32.44
CA HIS A 465 -10.10 -17.13 -32.49
C HIS A 465 -10.59 -16.55 -31.15
N GLN A 466 -10.17 -17.13 -30.04
CA GLN A 466 -10.54 -16.62 -28.72
C GLN A 466 -9.93 -15.25 -28.42
N ILE A 467 -8.70 -14.97 -28.89
CA ILE A 467 -8.08 -13.64 -28.79
C ILE A 467 -8.92 -12.60 -29.54
N VAL A 468 -9.38 -12.92 -30.76
CA VAL A 468 -10.26 -12.04 -31.55
C VAL A 468 -11.57 -11.79 -30.81
N ASP A 469 -12.25 -12.85 -30.34
CA ASP A 469 -13.50 -12.72 -29.58
C ASP A 469 -13.31 -11.83 -28.35
N GLN A 470 -12.26 -12.09 -27.56
CA GLN A 470 -11.98 -11.32 -26.33
C GLN A 470 -11.54 -9.88 -26.60
N ALA A 471 -10.89 -9.61 -27.74
CA ALA A 471 -10.56 -8.24 -28.15
C ALA A 471 -11.80 -7.42 -28.50
N LEU A 472 -12.91 -8.08 -28.86
CA LEU A 472 -14.18 -7.43 -29.18
C LEU A 472 -15.09 -7.24 -27.96
N VAL A 473 -14.89 -7.99 -26.88
CA VAL A 473 -15.61 -7.82 -25.61
C VAL A 473 -15.25 -6.47 -24.97
N PRO A 474 -16.22 -5.61 -24.63
CA PRO A 474 -15.94 -4.34 -23.97
C PRO A 474 -15.09 -4.50 -22.70
N ALA A 475 -14.12 -3.61 -22.54
CA ALA A 475 -13.37 -3.49 -21.29
C ALA A 475 -14.21 -2.72 -20.27
N GLY A 476 -14.26 -3.21 -19.03
CA GLY A 476 -14.75 -2.42 -17.90
C GLY A 476 -13.85 -1.21 -17.62
N PRO A 477 -14.28 -0.27 -16.76
CA PRO A 477 -13.45 0.87 -16.39
C PRO A 477 -12.16 0.43 -15.70
N LEU A 478 -11.04 1.05 -16.05
CA LEU A 478 -9.75 0.89 -15.38
C LEU A 478 -9.47 2.11 -14.50
N PRO A 479 -8.92 1.94 -13.29
CA PRO A 479 -8.58 3.05 -12.40
C PRO A 479 -7.54 4.05 -12.94
N SER A 480 -6.69 3.61 -13.88
CA SER A 480 -5.62 4.44 -14.45
C SER A 480 -5.39 4.11 -15.92
N THR A 481 -5.04 5.12 -16.72
CA THR A 481 -4.65 4.98 -18.13
C THR A 481 -3.30 4.29 -18.32
N ALA A 482 -2.49 4.17 -17.25
CA ALA A 482 -1.25 3.40 -17.27
C ALA A 482 -1.49 1.87 -17.28
N MET A 483 -2.69 1.45 -16.84
CA MET A 483 -3.07 0.04 -16.79
C MET A 483 -3.37 -0.52 -18.18
N LYS A 484 -3.25 -1.84 -18.32
CA LYS A 484 -3.39 -2.54 -19.59
C LYS A 484 -4.86 -2.69 -19.95
N ASN A 485 -5.28 -2.06 -21.04
CA ASN A 485 -6.62 -2.26 -21.56
C ASN A 485 -6.66 -3.56 -22.37
N PRO A 486 -7.50 -4.55 -21.99
CA PRO A 486 -7.49 -5.86 -22.63
C PRO A 486 -7.82 -5.79 -24.13
N THR A 487 -8.73 -4.92 -24.57
CA THR A 487 -9.10 -4.84 -26.00
C THR A 487 -7.95 -4.27 -26.82
N ILE A 488 -7.25 -3.27 -26.30
CA ILE A 488 -6.08 -2.67 -26.96
C ILE A 488 -4.92 -3.68 -27.00
N GLU A 489 -4.59 -4.31 -25.88
CA GLU A 489 -3.45 -5.23 -25.81
C GLU A 489 -3.65 -6.52 -26.63
N LEU A 490 -4.87 -7.07 -26.68
CA LEU A 490 -5.18 -8.21 -27.56
C LEU A 490 -5.09 -7.81 -29.03
N SER A 491 -5.63 -6.65 -29.41
CA SER A 491 -5.53 -6.14 -30.78
C SER A 491 -4.06 -5.90 -31.18
N ARG A 492 -3.24 -5.37 -30.27
CA ARG A 492 -1.78 -5.23 -30.46
C ARG A 492 -1.06 -6.57 -30.60
N SER A 493 -1.54 -7.60 -29.91
CA SER A 493 -1.02 -8.96 -30.04
C SER A 493 -1.24 -9.49 -31.46
N ILE A 494 -2.42 -9.25 -32.05
CA ILE A 494 -2.71 -9.56 -33.46
C ILE A 494 -1.75 -8.81 -34.39
N VAL A 495 -1.54 -7.51 -34.20
CA VAL A 495 -0.55 -6.72 -34.97
C VAL A 495 0.86 -7.30 -34.83
N THR A 496 1.23 -7.75 -33.63
CA THR A 496 2.56 -8.30 -33.35
C THR A 496 2.79 -9.60 -34.11
N ILE A 497 1.78 -10.48 -34.18
CA ILE A 497 1.81 -11.71 -34.96
C ILE A 497 1.94 -11.38 -36.46
N LEU A 498 1.06 -10.51 -36.98
CA LEU A 498 1.10 -10.07 -38.39
C LEU A 498 2.46 -9.47 -38.76
N ARG A 499 3.04 -8.66 -37.88
CA ARG A 499 4.36 -8.03 -38.08
C ARG A 499 5.47 -9.06 -38.14
N PHE A 500 5.40 -10.14 -37.35
CA PHE A 500 6.36 -11.23 -37.40
C PHE A 500 6.23 -12.01 -38.71
N LEU A 501 5.00 -12.40 -39.07
CA LEU A 501 4.72 -13.16 -40.29
C LEU A 501 5.01 -12.37 -41.57
N GLY A 502 4.88 -11.04 -41.53
CA GLY A 502 5.18 -10.16 -42.66
C GLY A 502 6.68 -9.89 -42.90
N ARG A 503 7.59 -10.41 -42.06
CA ARG A 503 9.03 -10.21 -42.25
C ARG A 503 9.52 -10.97 -43.48
N PRO A 504 10.38 -10.38 -44.33
CA PRO A 504 11.08 -11.12 -45.37
C PRO A 504 12.12 -12.03 -44.68
N SER A 505 11.70 -13.24 -44.30
CA SER A 505 12.49 -14.21 -43.54
C SER A 505 12.29 -15.62 -44.12
N ALA A 506 13.39 -16.34 -44.30
CA ALA A 506 13.51 -17.59 -45.06
C ALA A 506 13.07 -18.87 -44.30
N GLU A 507 11.99 -18.79 -43.53
CA GLU A 507 11.41 -19.95 -42.83
C GLU A 507 10.22 -20.50 -43.62
N ASP A 508 10.31 -21.76 -44.06
CA ASP A 508 9.47 -22.37 -45.11
C ASP A 508 7.96 -22.46 -44.83
N ASN A 509 7.47 -22.03 -43.66
CA ASN A 509 6.05 -22.20 -43.23
C ASN A 509 5.32 -20.91 -42.84
N VAL A 510 5.98 -19.74 -42.89
CA VAL A 510 5.40 -18.47 -42.41
C VAL A 510 4.17 -18.05 -43.22
N ASP A 511 4.17 -18.30 -44.53
CA ASP A 511 3.05 -17.97 -45.41
C ASP A 511 1.81 -18.81 -45.12
N ALA A 512 1.96 -20.12 -44.89
CA ALA A 512 0.86 -21.00 -44.52
C ALA A 512 0.21 -20.60 -43.18
N ILE A 513 1.04 -20.22 -42.19
CA ILE A 513 0.54 -19.72 -40.89
C ILE A 513 -0.22 -18.40 -41.08
N ARG A 514 0.27 -17.52 -41.97
CA ARG A 514 -0.40 -16.27 -42.30
C ARG A 514 -1.76 -16.50 -42.96
N GLU A 515 -1.85 -17.43 -43.90
CA GLU A 515 -3.12 -17.82 -44.52
C GLU A 515 -4.11 -18.32 -43.47
N GLN A 516 -3.69 -19.23 -42.58
CA GLN A 516 -4.53 -19.74 -41.50
C GLN A 516 -4.98 -18.64 -40.53
N MET A 517 -4.13 -17.65 -40.25
CA MET A 517 -4.49 -16.48 -39.46
C MET A 517 -5.58 -15.63 -40.13
N LEU A 518 -5.55 -15.49 -41.46
CA LEU A 518 -6.55 -14.72 -42.22
C LEU A 518 -7.89 -15.45 -42.32
N ASP A 519 -7.93 -16.77 -42.14
CA ASP A 519 -9.17 -17.55 -42.10
C ASP A 519 -9.95 -17.38 -40.78
N VAL A 520 -9.36 -16.74 -39.76
CA VAL A 520 -10.03 -16.46 -38.50
C VAL A 520 -11.15 -15.41 -38.72
N PRO A 521 -12.41 -15.71 -38.38
CA PRO A 521 -13.51 -14.76 -38.52
C PRO A 521 -13.27 -13.44 -37.79
N LEU A 522 -13.64 -12.33 -38.41
CA LEU A 522 -13.56 -10.98 -37.86
C LEU A 522 -12.13 -10.52 -37.48
N ILE A 523 -11.06 -11.15 -37.99
CA ILE A 523 -9.66 -10.81 -37.66
C ILE A 523 -9.31 -9.32 -37.91
N ALA A 524 -9.96 -8.66 -38.86
CA ALA A 524 -9.77 -7.23 -39.16
C ALA A 524 -10.46 -6.30 -38.14
N ARG A 525 -11.53 -6.74 -37.48
CA ARG A 525 -12.38 -5.90 -36.61
C ARG A 525 -11.68 -5.36 -35.35
N PRO A 526 -10.86 -6.15 -34.62
CA PRO A 526 -10.04 -5.61 -33.53
C PRO A 526 -9.08 -4.50 -34.01
N LEU A 527 -8.51 -4.65 -35.21
CA LEU A 527 -7.59 -3.68 -35.80
C LEU A 527 -8.31 -2.39 -36.24
N ALA A 528 -9.52 -2.51 -36.80
CA ALA A 528 -10.39 -1.37 -37.08
C ALA A 528 -10.71 -0.58 -35.79
N LYS A 529 -11.07 -1.27 -34.70
CA LYS A 529 -11.29 -0.64 -33.39
C LYS A 529 -10.05 0.08 -32.84
N LEU A 530 -8.84 -0.41 -33.15
CA LEU A 530 -7.60 0.31 -32.84
C LEU A 530 -7.49 1.61 -33.64
N VAL A 531 -7.77 1.60 -34.94
CA VAL A 531 -7.74 2.81 -35.80
C VAL A 531 -8.68 3.89 -35.25
N ARG A 532 -9.80 3.49 -34.65
CA ARG A 532 -10.79 4.42 -34.06
C ARG A 532 -10.37 5.00 -32.71
N GLN A 533 -9.21 4.64 -32.16
CA GLN A 533 -8.74 5.17 -30.87
C GLN A 533 -8.33 6.65 -30.98
N ARG A 534 -9.04 7.51 -30.23
CA ARG A 534 -8.76 8.96 -30.17
C ARG A 534 -7.67 9.29 -29.15
N PHE A 535 -7.70 8.63 -27.99
CA PHE A 535 -6.81 8.96 -26.86
C PHE A 535 -5.48 8.21 -26.88
N TYR A 536 -5.38 7.10 -27.63
CA TYR A 536 -4.20 6.24 -27.69
C TYR A 536 -3.57 6.29 -29.08
N ALA A 537 -2.79 7.34 -29.36
CA ALA A 537 -2.21 7.56 -30.68
C ALA A 537 -1.33 6.40 -31.16
N ASP A 538 -0.50 5.83 -30.29
CA ASP A 538 0.33 4.68 -30.64
C ASP A 538 -0.52 3.45 -30.99
N ALA A 539 -1.58 3.19 -30.23
CA ALA A 539 -2.49 2.06 -30.48
C ALA A 539 -3.20 2.21 -31.83
N ARG A 540 -3.63 3.44 -32.15
CA ARG A 540 -4.20 3.79 -33.45
C ARG A 540 -3.23 3.55 -34.60
N SER A 541 -1.99 4.03 -34.45
CA SER A 541 -0.94 3.84 -35.46
C SER A 541 -0.67 2.36 -35.73
N GLU A 542 -0.68 1.54 -34.68
CA GLU A 542 -0.55 0.08 -34.79
C GLU A 542 -1.76 -0.57 -35.45
N GLY A 543 -2.98 -0.06 -35.23
CA GLY A 543 -4.17 -0.48 -35.95
C GLY A 543 -4.06 -0.27 -37.46
N LEU A 544 -3.60 0.91 -37.88
CA LEU A 544 -3.36 1.23 -39.29
C LEU A 544 -2.31 0.29 -39.91
N LEU A 545 -1.20 0.06 -39.19
CA LEU A 545 -0.18 -0.90 -39.59
C LEU A 545 -0.76 -2.32 -39.72
N GLY A 546 -1.56 -2.76 -38.74
CA GLY A 546 -2.18 -4.09 -38.73
C GLY A 546 -3.08 -4.32 -39.95
N LEU A 547 -4.00 -3.38 -40.24
CA LEU A 547 -4.82 -3.46 -41.45
C LEU A 547 -3.95 -3.46 -42.71
N GLY A 548 -2.88 -2.64 -42.75
CA GLY A 548 -1.96 -2.59 -43.87
C GLY A 548 -1.17 -3.89 -44.08
N LEU A 549 -0.87 -4.63 -43.01
CA LEU A 549 -0.22 -5.94 -43.06
C LEU A 549 -1.18 -7.03 -43.55
N ILE A 550 -2.44 -7.00 -43.12
CA ILE A 550 -3.49 -7.90 -43.64
C ILE A 550 -3.68 -7.66 -45.15
N ALA A 551 -3.77 -6.40 -45.57
CA ALA A 551 -4.00 -5.99 -46.95
C ALA A 551 -2.86 -6.34 -47.95
N GLN A 552 -1.75 -6.92 -47.49
CA GLN A 552 -0.65 -7.35 -48.37
C GLN A 552 -1.00 -8.57 -49.25
N THR A 553 -2.14 -9.23 -49.01
CA THR A 553 -2.63 -10.37 -49.79
C THR A 553 -4.02 -10.07 -50.38
N PRO A 554 -4.44 -10.73 -51.47
CA PRO A 554 -5.79 -10.57 -52.01
C PRO A 554 -6.90 -10.94 -51.01
N ASN A 555 -6.73 -12.06 -50.28
CA ASN A 555 -7.70 -12.47 -49.25
C ASN A 555 -7.79 -11.45 -48.12
N GLY A 556 -6.63 -11.00 -47.60
CA GLY A 556 -6.61 -10.00 -46.54
C GLY A 556 -7.15 -8.64 -46.99
N ALA A 557 -6.88 -8.19 -48.21
CA ALA A 557 -7.46 -6.95 -48.75
C ALA A 557 -8.99 -7.02 -48.78
N LYS A 558 -9.56 -8.18 -49.15
CA LYS A 558 -11.01 -8.41 -49.07
C LYS A 558 -11.55 -8.28 -47.65
N LEU A 559 -10.89 -8.88 -46.64
CA LEU A 559 -11.30 -8.76 -45.24
C LEU A 559 -11.31 -7.31 -44.73
N VAL A 560 -10.34 -6.49 -45.17
CA VAL A 560 -10.31 -5.06 -44.82
C VAL A 560 -11.45 -4.30 -45.48
N LEU A 561 -11.81 -4.62 -46.73
CA LEU A 561 -12.97 -4.01 -47.40
C LEU A 561 -14.29 -4.38 -46.74
N ASP A 562 -14.45 -5.66 -46.42
CA ASP A 562 -15.65 -6.14 -45.73
C ASP A 562 -15.80 -5.37 -44.41
N GLU A 563 -14.72 -5.18 -43.64
CA GLU A 563 -14.77 -4.40 -42.40
C GLU A 563 -15.01 -2.89 -42.61
N VAL A 564 -14.42 -2.28 -43.66
CA VAL A 564 -14.71 -0.89 -44.05
C VAL A 564 -16.19 -0.70 -44.42
N SER A 565 -16.81 -1.73 -45.00
CA SER A 565 -18.23 -1.69 -45.35
C SER A 565 -19.15 -1.81 -44.12
N GLU A 566 -18.65 -2.43 -43.05
CA GLU A 566 -19.39 -2.66 -41.80
C GLU A 566 -19.20 -1.54 -40.76
N ASP A 567 -18.03 -0.87 -40.73
CA ASP A 567 -17.75 0.29 -39.86
C ASP A 567 -17.76 1.59 -40.68
N ASP A 568 -18.93 2.26 -40.70
CA ASP A 568 -19.16 3.53 -41.40
C ASP A 568 -18.11 4.62 -41.07
N GLY A 569 -17.49 4.57 -39.89
CA GLY A 569 -16.50 5.56 -39.46
C GLY A 569 -15.05 5.20 -39.78
N LEU A 570 -14.77 3.98 -40.25
CA LEU A 570 -13.41 3.50 -40.46
C LEU A 570 -12.75 4.16 -41.68
N LEU A 571 -13.46 4.25 -42.80
CA LEU A 571 -12.95 4.87 -44.02
C LEU A 571 -12.62 6.35 -43.82
N ASP A 572 -13.52 7.07 -43.16
CA ASP A 572 -13.32 8.49 -42.84
C ASP A 572 -12.10 8.69 -41.95
N ALA A 573 -11.91 7.83 -40.94
CA ALA A 573 -10.73 7.88 -40.07
C ALA A 573 -9.44 7.63 -40.87
N ILE A 574 -9.39 6.58 -41.69
CA ILE A 574 -8.21 6.28 -42.53
C ILE A 574 -7.90 7.45 -43.46
N ARG A 575 -8.92 8.07 -44.05
CA ARG A 575 -8.79 9.22 -44.94
C ARG A 575 -8.24 10.44 -44.21
N GLU A 576 -8.74 10.76 -43.03
CA GLU A 576 -8.23 11.88 -42.22
C GLU A 576 -6.72 11.74 -41.96
N PHE A 577 -6.25 10.54 -41.61
CA PHE A 577 -4.83 10.27 -41.40
C PHE A 577 -4.01 10.33 -42.70
N ALA A 578 -4.56 9.84 -43.82
CA ALA A 578 -3.90 9.91 -45.13
C ALA A 578 -3.84 11.33 -45.72
N GLU A 579 -4.74 12.24 -45.33
CA GLU A 579 -4.72 13.64 -45.74
C GLU A 579 -3.81 14.51 -44.86
N GLY A 580 -3.22 13.94 -43.79
CA GLY A 580 -2.34 14.66 -42.86
C GLY A 580 -3.07 15.71 -42.02
N LYS A 581 -4.40 15.62 -41.91
CA LYS A 581 -5.19 16.50 -41.06
C LYS A 581 -5.15 15.95 -39.64
N ASP A 582 -4.69 16.75 -38.69
CA ASP A 582 -4.69 16.39 -37.26
C ASP A 582 -6.10 15.91 -36.86
N GLY A 583 -6.24 14.61 -36.63
CA GLY A 583 -7.47 14.00 -36.14
C GLY A 583 -7.82 14.60 -34.78
N GLY A 584 -8.75 15.56 -34.79
CA GLY A 584 -9.34 16.29 -33.66
C GLY A 584 -8.73 16.13 -32.25
N ALA A 585 -8.11 17.22 -31.79
CA ALA A 585 -7.98 17.75 -30.40
C ALA A 585 -6.53 18.01 -29.98
N GLY A 586 -6.32 19.22 -29.45
CA GLY A 586 -5.03 19.83 -29.16
C GLY A 586 -4.14 19.07 -28.16
N GLN A 587 -2.84 19.37 -28.27
CA GLN A 587 -1.73 18.85 -27.46
C GLN A 587 -1.37 17.38 -27.71
N GLN A 588 -0.89 17.05 -28.92
CA GLN A 588 -0.12 15.82 -29.15
C GLN A 588 1.19 16.08 -29.92
N VAL A 589 2.16 15.20 -29.68
CA VAL A 589 3.56 15.27 -30.11
C VAL A 589 3.67 15.09 -31.62
N VAL A 590 4.33 16.02 -32.31
CA VAL A 590 4.51 16.08 -33.79
C VAL A 590 5.00 14.75 -34.43
N SER A 591 5.64 13.86 -33.67
CA SER A 591 6.17 12.59 -34.16
C SER A 591 5.12 11.50 -34.45
N SER A 592 3.96 11.50 -33.79
CA SER A 592 2.93 10.46 -33.98
C SER A 592 2.11 10.69 -35.26
N SER A 593 1.79 11.95 -35.58
CA SER A 593 1.03 12.31 -36.79
C SER A 593 1.75 11.85 -38.08
N GLY A 594 3.08 11.86 -38.10
CA GLY A 594 3.86 11.35 -39.24
C GLY A 594 3.79 9.83 -39.43
N ARG A 595 3.69 9.06 -38.34
CA ARG A 595 3.55 7.58 -38.42
C ARG A 595 2.15 7.18 -38.89
N ASP A 596 1.12 7.88 -38.40
CA ASP A 596 -0.26 7.63 -38.80
C ASP A 596 -0.44 7.85 -40.31
N TYR A 597 0.09 8.96 -40.83
CA TYR A 597 0.12 9.22 -42.28
C TYR A 597 0.83 8.10 -43.05
N GLN A 598 2.05 7.73 -42.63
CA GLN A 598 2.83 6.70 -43.32
C GLN A 598 2.10 5.35 -43.34
N ASN A 599 1.54 4.92 -42.22
CA ASN A 599 0.82 3.65 -42.13
C ASN A 599 -0.49 3.67 -42.93
N ALA A 600 -1.21 4.80 -42.95
CA ALA A 600 -2.40 4.97 -43.77
C ALA A 600 -2.09 4.90 -45.28
N VAL A 601 -1.00 5.53 -45.73
CA VAL A 601 -0.56 5.47 -47.13
C VAL A 601 -0.17 4.03 -47.52
N VAL A 602 0.58 3.33 -46.66
CA VAL A 602 0.98 1.93 -46.90
C VAL A 602 -0.24 1.03 -46.99
N LEU A 603 -1.24 1.21 -46.11
CA LEU A 603 -2.50 0.49 -46.17
C LEU A 603 -3.22 0.74 -47.51
N LEU A 604 -3.41 2.00 -47.91
CA LEU A 604 -4.11 2.33 -49.16
C LEU A 604 -3.37 1.76 -50.40
N GLN A 605 -2.04 1.78 -50.40
CA GLN A 605 -1.24 1.19 -51.47
C GLN A 605 -1.37 -0.34 -51.51
N ALA A 606 -1.35 -1.01 -50.35
CA ALA A 606 -1.56 -2.45 -50.26
C ALA A 606 -2.94 -2.86 -50.78
N MET A 607 -3.97 -2.10 -50.40
CA MET A 607 -5.33 -2.26 -50.90
C MET A 607 -5.38 -2.08 -52.42
N GLN A 608 -4.76 -1.03 -52.97
CA GLN A 608 -4.72 -0.79 -54.41
C GLN A 608 -4.06 -1.94 -55.19
N ASN A 609 -2.95 -2.48 -54.67
CA ASN A 609 -2.20 -3.54 -55.33
C ASN A 609 -2.94 -4.89 -55.31
N ASN A 610 -3.66 -5.19 -54.23
CA ASN A 610 -4.32 -6.47 -54.04
C ASN A 610 -5.83 -6.46 -54.39
N TRP A 611 -6.42 -5.28 -54.63
CA TRP A 611 -7.81 -5.10 -55.03
C TRP A 611 -8.16 -5.78 -56.38
N VAL A 612 -7.25 -5.72 -57.35
CA VAL A 612 -7.53 -6.14 -58.74
C VAL A 612 -7.59 -7.66 -58.91
N SER A 613 -6.80 -8.42 -58.14
CA SER A 613 -6.78 -9.89 -58.24
C SER A 613 -8.04 -10.58 -57.69
N SER A 614 -8.88 -9.87 -56.94
CA SER A 614 -10.12 -10.40 -56.34
C SER A 614 -11.28 -10.58 -57.33
N TYR A 615 -11.25 -9.89 -58.48
CA TYR A 615 -12.32 -9.93 -59.49
C TYR A 615 -12.01 -10.82 -60.70
N GLU A 616 -10.78 -11.32 -60.85
CA GLU A 616 -10.37 -12.17 -61.98
C GLU A 616 -10.54 -13.68 -61.73
N ASN A 617 -10.90 -14.11 -60.51
CA ASN A 617 -11.06 -15.53 -60.13
C ASN A 617 -12.46 -15.87 -59.62
N GLN A 618 -13.51 -15.48 -60.34
CA GLN A 618 -14.82 -16.14 -60.25
C GLN A 618 -15.14 -16.76 -61.62
N PRO A 619 -15.38 -18.09 -61.73
CA PRO A 619 -15.89 -18.70 -62.95
C PRO A 619 -17.32 -18.26 -63.27
#